data_AF-A0A1E4GWN4-F1
#
_entry.id   AF-A0A1E4GWN4-F1
#
_cell.length_a   1.000
_cell.length_b   1.000
_cell.length_c   1.000
_cell.angle_alpha   90.00
_cell.angle_beta   90.00
_cell.angle_gamma   90.00
#
_symmetry.space_group_name_H-M   'P 1'
#
loop_
_entity.id
_entity.type
_entity.pdbx_description
1 polymer ?
#
loop_
_entity_poly.entity_id
_entity_poly.type
_entity_poly.pdbx_seq_one_letter_code
_entity_poly.pdbx_strand_id
1 'polypeptide(L)'
;MARKPRKTPPAAPPPAFDGFALIARMRAGDEAALGEAYRATFGSELGRLVLADIAQMAGVGGRFGGEKTDATALAYHQGGHDLAVDILTRAGFDQASTIAMVFTGRLEGPDYEPAAGGYAEHDPEFD
;
A
#
# COMPACT_ATOMS: atom_id res chain seq x y z
N MET A 1 -42.36 -35.79 1.46
CA MET A 1 -41.52 -35.37 2.62
C MET A 1 -40.42 -34.45 2.12
N ALA A 2 -40.53 -33.14 2.37
CA ALA A 2 -39.53 -32.17 1.92
C ALA A 2 -38.33 -32.17 2.88
N ARG A 3 -37.11 -32.39 2.37
CA ARG A 3 -35.86 -32.28 3.14
C ARG A 3 -35.64 -30.81 3.51
N LYS A 4 -35.54 -30.50 4.81
CA LYS A 4 -35.14 -29.18 5.30
C LYS A 4 -33.75 -28.81 4.75
N PRO A 5 -33.54 -27.56 4.29
CA PRO A 5 -32.22 -27.11 3.85
C PRO A 5 -31.25 -27.11 5.03
N ARG A 6 -30.07 -27.72 4.83
CA ARG A 6 -28.97 -27.71 5.80
C ARG A 6 -28.48 -26.27 5.90
N LYS A 7 -28.61 -25.65 7.08
CA LYS A 7 -27.94 -24.37 7.36
C LYS A 7 -26.44 -24.62 7.28
N THR A 8 -25.78 -24.01 6.30
CA THR A 8 -24.32 -23.96 6.25
C THR A 8 -23.83 -23.28 7.54
N PRO A 9 -22.92 -23.90 8.31
CA PRO A 9 -22.37 -23.23 9.48
C PRO A 9 -21.68 -21.93 9.04
N PRO A 10 -21.75 -20.87 9.85
CA PRO A 10 -21.04 -19.62 9.55
C PRO A 10 -19.56 -19.92 9.37
N ALA A 11 -18.94 -19.31 8.35
CA ALA A 11 -17.52 -19.42 8.12
C ALA A 11 -16.77 -19.00 9.39
N ALA A 12 -15.72 -19.75 9.75
CA ALA A 12 -14.88 -19.39 10.88
C ALA A 12 -14.33 -17.97 10.68
N PRO A 13 -14.27 -17.14 11.72
CA PRO A 13 -13.67 -15.82 11.60
C PRO A 13 -12.22 -15.97 11.12
N PRO A 14 -11.75 -15.09 10.23
CA PRO A 14 -10.36 -15.14 9.78
C PRO A 14 -9.43 -15.06 11.00
N PRO A 15 -8.28 -15.74 10.96
CA PRO A 15 -7.31 -15.65 12.04
C PRO A 15 -6.93 -14.18 12.28
N ALA A 16 -6.85 -13.80 13.55
CA ALA A 16 -6.38 -12.46 13.92
C ALA A 16 -4.94 -12.27 13.43
N PHE A 17 -4.62 -11.04 12.98
CA PHE A 17 -3.26 -10.70 12.59
C PHE A 17 -2.30 -10.87 13.77
N ASP A 18 -1.33 -11.78 13.63
CA ASP A 18 -0.28 -12.02 14.63
C ASP A 18 1.02 -11.36 14.17
N GLY A 19 1.24 -10.13 14.62
CA GLY A 19 2.46 -9.38 14.31
C GLY A 19 3.73 -10.01 14.86
N PHE A 20 3.67 -10.77 15.97
CA PHE A 20 4.86 -11.42 16.53
C PHE A 20 5.31 -12.61 15.68
N ALA A 21 4.35 -13.42 15.22
CA ALA A 21 4.62 -14.51 14.28
C ALA A 21 5.19 -13.97 12.96
N LEU A 22 4.65 -12.86 12.47
CA LEU A 22 5.13 -12.20 11.26
C LEU A 22 6.59 -11.73 11.40
N ILE A 23 6.92 -11.03 12.49
CA ILE A 23 8.29 -10.59 12.78
C ILE A 23 9.25 -11.77 12.91
N ALA A 24 8.83 -12.87 13.54
CA ALA A 24 9.65 -14.06 13.67
C ALA A 24 9.98 -14.68 12.30
N ARG A 25 8.99 -14.76 11.39
CA ARG A 25 9.19 -15.24 10.02
C ARG A 25 10.11 -14.32 9.22
N MET A 26 9.95 -13.00 9.34
CA MET A 26 10.85 -12.03 8.70
C MET A 26 12.30 -12.19 9.18
N ARG A 27 12.52 -12.40 10.49
CA ARG A 27 13.87 -12.67 11.04
C ARG A 27 14.47 -13.98 10.52
N ALA A 28 13.64 -14.94 10.14
CA ALA A 28 14.06 -16.19 9.52
C ALA A 28 14.32 -16.06 8.00
N GLY A 29 14.15 -14.87 7.41
CA GLY A 29 14.39 -14.62 5.99
C GLY A 29 13.23 -15.04 5.08
N ASP A 30 12.01 -15.14 5.62
CA ASP A 30 10.81 -15.42 4.81
C ASP A 30 10.39 -14.19 4.00
N GLU A 31 10.70 -14.20 2.70
CA GLU A 31 10.30 -13.14 1.75
C GLU A 31 8.78 -12.96 1.64
N ALA A 32 7.99 -14.02 1.83
CA ALA A 32 6.53 -13.89 1.83
C ALA A 32 6.04 -13.13 3.07
N ALA A 33 6.72 -13.31 4.22
CA ALA A 33 6.45 -12.53 5.43
C ALA A 33 6.82 -11.06 5.25
N LEU A 34 7.88 -10.76 4.49
CA LEU A 34 8.21 -9.38 4.15
C LEU A 34 7.07 -8.72 3.36
N GLY A 35 6.60 -9.35 2.27
CA GLY A 35 5.47 -8.83 1.49
C GLY A 35 4.15 -8.75 2.28
N GLU A 36 3.92 -9.67 3.22
CA GLU A 36 2.78 -9.61 4.16
C GLU A 36 2.88 -8.38 5.09
N ALA A 37 4.07 -8.08 5.63
CA ALA A 37 4.28 -6.90 6.48
C ALA A 37 4.09 -5.58 5.74
N TYR A 38 4.56 -5.48 4.49
CA TYR A 38 4.34 -4.29 3.68
C TYR A 38 2.86 -4.07 3.40
N ARG A 39 2.11 -5.12 3.07
CA ARG A 39 0.65 -5.03 2.86
C ARG A 39 -0.10 -4.69 4.14
N ALA A 40 0.28 -5.27 5.28
CA ALA A 40 -0.35 -4.94 6.57
C ALA A 40 -0.09 -3.46 6.97
N THR A 41 1.11 -2.95 6.69
CA THR A 41 1.51 -1.58 7.05
C THR A 41 0.91 -0.55 6.12
N PHE A 42 1.00 -0.80 4.81
CA PHE A 42 0.69 0.19 3.78
C PHE A 42 -0.60 -0.08 3.00
N GLY A 43 -1.31 -1.18 3.29
CA GLY A 43 -2.55 -1.53 2.60
C GLY A 43 -3.75 -0.65 3.00
N SER A 44 -3.68 0.03 4.16
CA SER A 44 -4.69 0.98 4.63
C SER A 44 -4.68 2.29 3.83
N GLU A 45 -5.75 3.08 3.89
CA GLU A 45 -5.82 4.39 3.20
C GLU A 45 -4.70 5.34 3.64
N LEU A 46 -4.46 5.48 4.94
CA LEU A 46 -3.35 6.30 5.45
C LEU A 46 -1.99 5.78 4.97
N GLY A 47 -1.78 4.47 5.00
CA GLY A 47 -0.55 3.84 4.53
C GLY A 47 -0.29 4.09 3.03
N ARG A 48 -1.35 4.06 2.21
CA ARG A 48 -1.30 4.39 0.77
C ARG A 48 -0.96 5.85 0.53
N LEU A 49 -1.53 6.78 1.29
CA LEU A 49 -1.20 8.20 1.18
C LEU A 49 0.26 8.46 1.54
N VAL A 50 0.76 7.81 2.60
CA VAL A 50 2.18 7.89 2.97
C VAL A 50 3.08 7.32 1.87
N LEU A 51 2.72 6.19 1.27
CA LEU A 51 3.49 5.63 0.14
C LEU A 51 3.48 6.55 -1.09
N ALA A 52 2.35 7.19 -1.39
CA ALA A 52 2.25 8.11 -2.53
C ALA A 52 3.14 9.34 -2.31
N ASP A 53 3.15 9.88 -1.09
CA ASP A 53 4.01 11.01 -0.71
C ASP A 53 5.51 10.64 -0.78
N ILE A 54 5.89 9.46 -0.26
CA ILE A 54 7.26 8.94 -0.37
C ILE A 54 7.67 8.77 -1.84
N ALA A 55 6.81 8.18 -2.67
CA ALA A 55 7.08 8.00 -4.09
C ALA A 55 7.24 9.34 -4.82
N GLN A 56 6.40 10.33 -4.49
CA GLN A 56 6.51 11.67 -5.04
C GLN A 56 7.82 12.37 -4.62
N MET A 57 8.20 12.29 -3.33
CA MET A 57 9.47 12.83 -2.84
C MET A 57 10.68 12.14 -3.50
N ALA A 58 10.57 10.85 -3.78
CA ALA A 58 11.58 10.08 -4.50
C ALA A 58 11.59 10.33 -6.02
N GLY A 59 10.70 11.19 -6.53
CA GLY A 59 10.64 11.56 -7.94
C GLY A 59 10.01 10.51 -8.86
N VAL A 60 9.23 9.56 -8.32
CA VAL A 60 8.47 8.60 -9.14
C VAL A 60 7.49 9.36 -10.04
N GLY A 61 7.64 9.20 -11.35
CA GLY A 61 6.86 9.93 -12.37
C GLY A 61 7.35 11.36 -12.64
N GLY A 62 8.33 11.85 -11.90
CA GLY A 62 8.99 13.13 -12.12
C GLY A 62 10.17 13.01 -13.09
N ARG A 63 10.41 14.05 -13.89
CA ARG A 63 11.70 14.20 -14.57
C ARG A 63 12.69 14.81 -13.60
N PHE A 64 13.80 14.11 -13.36
CA PHE A 64 14.92 14.64 -12.59
C PHE A 64 16.12 14.92 -13.49
N GLY A 65 16.76 16.06 -13.25
CA GLY A 65 17.94 16.49 -14.00
C GLY A 65 17.70 17.79 -14.79
N GLY A 66 18.71 18.65 -14.78
CA GLY A 66 18.83 19.85 -15.58
C GLY A 66 20.31 20.19 -15.79
N GLU A 67 20.58 21.29 -16.50
CA GLU A 67 21.93 21.70 -16.93
C GLU A 67 22.93 21.92 -15.76
N LYS A 68 22.45 21.96 -14.51
CA LYS A 68 23.23 22.19 -13.28
C LYS A 68 23.17 21.04 -12.26
N THR A 69 22.57 19.89 -12.59
CA THR A 69 22.52 18.75 -11.66
C THR A 69 23.87 18.05 -11.64
N ASP A 70 24.53 17.98 -10.49
CA ASP A 70 25.77 17.23 -10.36
C ASP A 70 25.53 15.71 -10.30
N ALA A 71 26.59 14.94 -10.57
CA ALA A 71 26.51 13.48 -10.62
C ALA A 71 26.11 12.85 -9.28
N THR A 72 26.44 13.50 -8.16
CA THR A 72 26.12 13.01 -6.82
C THR A 72 24.62 13.14 -6.54
N ALA A 73 24.03 14.30 -6.85
CA ALA A 73 22.60 14.55 -6.73
C ALA A 73 21.80 13.61 -7.64
N LEU A 74 22.29 13.33 -8.85
CA LEU A 74 21.68 12.36 -9.75
C LEU A 74 21.69 10.95 -9.16
N ALA A 75 22.81 10.50 -8.59
CA ALA A 75 22.93 9.19 -7.98
C ALA A 75 22.01 9.03 -6.75
N TYR A 76 21.91 10.06 -5.90
CA TYR A 76 20.98 10.05 -4.77
C TYR A 76 19.53 9.96 -5.22
N HIS A 77 19.15 10.73 -6.25
CA HIS A 77 17.81 10.66 -6.80
C HIS A 77 17.50 9.28 -7.37
N GLN A 78 18.41 8.70 -8.16
CA GLN A 78 18.23 7.36 -8.72
C GLN A 78 18.08 6.30 -7.63
N GLY A 79 18.93 6.34 -6.60
CA GLY A 79 18.82 5.42 -5.47
C GLY A 79 17.50 5.56 -4.70
N GLY A 80 17.02 6.80 -4.50
CA GLY A 80 15.72 7.06 -3.88
C GLY A 80 14.55 6.56 -4.73
N HIS A 81 14.58 6.83 -6.03
CA HIS A 81 13.59 6.37 -6.99
C HIS A 81 13.50 4.83 -7.01
N ASP A 82 14.63 4.15 -7.11
CA ASP A 82 14.67 2.68 -7.18
C ASP A 82 14.17 2.04 -5.88
N LEU A 83 14.53 2.64 -4.73
CA LEU A 83 14.01 2.21 -3.43
C LEU A 83 12.49 2.39 -3.34
N ALA A 84 11.96 3.52 -3.79
CA ALA A 84 10.52 3.77 -3.78
C ALA A 84 9.76 2.76 -4.64
N VAL A 85 10.27 2.43 -5.84
CA VAL A 85 9.67 1.41 -6.72
C VAL A 85 9.72 0.02 -6.08
N ASP A 86 10.83 -0.36 -5.42
CA ASP A 86 10.94 -1.63 -4.70
C ASP A 86 9.92 -1.72 -3.54
N ILE A 87 9.78 -0.66 -2.75
CA ILE A 87 8.79 -0.55 -1.68
C ILE A 87 7.36 -0.71 -2.22
N LEU A 88 7.01 0.00 -3.30
CA LEU A 88 5.70 -0.08 -3.93
C LEU A 88 5.40 -1.51 -4.42
N THR A 89 6.39 -2.13 -5.06
CA THR A 89 6.28 -3.51 -5.56
C THR A 89 6.05 -4.50 -4.40
N ARG A 90 6.83 -4.37 -3.32
CA ARG A 90 6.69 -5.21 -2.10
C ARG A 90 5.37 -4.98 -1.37
N ALA A 91 4.84 -3.76 -1.43
CA ALA A 91 3.52 -3.43 -0.93
C ALA A 91 2.37 -3.95 -1.83
N GLY A 92 2.68 -4.59 -2.96
CA GLY A 92 1.71 -5.22 -3.83
C GLY A 92 1.08 -4.28 -4.86
N PHE A 93 1.68 -3.12 -5.10
CA PHE A 93 1.26 -2.22 -6.17
C PHE A 93 1.92 -2.63 -7.48
N ASP A 94 1.12 -2.70 -8.54
CA ASP A 94 1.64 -2.98 -9.87
C ASP A 94 2.04 -1.69 -10.60
N GLN A 95 2.55 -1.86 -11.81
CA GLN A 95 2.98 -0.74 -12.64
C GLN A 95 1.80 0.18 -13.04
N ALA A 96 0.61 -0.37 -13.27
CA ALA A 96 -0.57 0.42 -13.65
C ALA A 96 -1.05 1.29 -12.49
N SER A 97 -1.09 0.75 -11.26
CA SER A 97 -1.35 1.49 -10.01
C SER A 97 -0.36 2.63 -9.82
N THR A 98 0.93 2.35 -10.06
CA THR A 98 1.99 3.36 -9.94
C THR A 98 1.85 4.46 -10.99
N ILE A 99 1.53 4.11 -12.23
CA ILE A 99 1.25 5.10 -13.29
C ILE A 99 0.01 5.93 -12.96
N ALA A 100 -1.07 5.30 -12.50
CA ALA A 100 -2.28 6.00 -12.09
C ALA A 100 -1.99 7.02 -10.97
N MET A 101 -1.18 6.64 -9.98
CA MET A 101 -0.71 7.53 -8.92
C MET A 101 -0.03 8.80 -9.47
N VAL A 102 0.79 8.69 -10.51
CA VAL A 102 1.45 9.87 -11.12
C VAL A 102 0.42 10.88 -11.64
N PHE A 103 -0.74 10.42 -12.11
CA PHE A 103 -1.80 11.28 -12.64
C PHE A 103 -2.79 11.77 -11.58
N THR A 104 -3.07 10.96 -10.55
CA THR A 104 -4.15 11.23 -9.59
C THR A 104 -3.64 11.69 -8.22
N GLY A 105 -2.35 11.50 -7.94
CA GLY A 105 -1.78 11.67 -6.60
C GLY A 105 -2.22 10.61 -5.59
N ARG A 106 -2.84 9.50 -6.03
CA ARG A 106 -3.36 8.45 -5.14
C ARG A 106 -2.92 7.06 -5.60
N LEU A 107 -2.53 6.21 -4.64
CA LEU A 107 -2.15 4.81 -4.90
C LEU A 107 -3.35 3.86 -4.83
N GLU A 108 -3.79 3.39 -6.00
CA GLU A 108 -4.85 2.41 -6.15
C GLU A 108 -4.26 1.05 -6.51
N GLY A 109 -4.01 0.21 -5.50
CA GLY A 109 -3.58 -1.18 -5.70
C GLY A 109 -4.70 -2.11 -6.22
N PRO A 110 -4.36 -3.29 -6.74
CA PRO A 110 -5.31 -4.21 -7.39
C PRO A 110 -6.44 -4.71 -6.48
N ASP A 111 -6.19 -4.80 -5.18
CA ASP A 111 -7.18 -5.22 -4.17
C ASP A 111 -7.76 -4.02 -3.39
N TYR A 112 -7.62 -2.79 -3.91
CA TYR A 112 -8.20 -1.61 -3.28
C TYR A 112 -9.70 -1.54 -3.50
N GLU A 113 -10.46 -1.98 -2.51
CA GLU A 113 -11.81 -1.47 -2.36
C GLU A 113 -11.75 -0.18 -1.54
N PRO A 114 -12.18 0.98 -2.07
CA PRO A 114 -12.40 2.15 -1.23
C PRO A 114 -13.37 1.71 -0.14
N ALA A 115 -12.97 1.85 1.12
CA ALA A 115 -13.87 1.57 2.23
C ALA A 115 -15.16 2.34 1.96
N ALA A 116 -16.28 1.62 1.82
CA ALA A 116 -17.61 2.21 1.73
C ALA A 116 -17.91 2.85 3.09
N GLY A 117 -17.30 3.99 3.31
CA GLY A 117 -17.20 4.70 4.56
C GLY A 117 -16.86 6.12 4.19
N GLY A 118 -17.83 6.79 3.54
CA GLY A 118 -17.84 8.23 3.54
C GLY A 118 -17.56 8.69 4.97
N TYR A 119 -16.62 9.61 5.11
CA TYR A 119 -16.68 10.53 6.22
C TYR A 119 -18.11 11.07 6.19
N ALA A 120 -18.94 10.62 7.14
CA ALA A 120 -20.22 11.26 7.36
C ALA A 120 -19.88 12.75 7.47
N GLU A 121 -20.45 13.54 6.58
CA GLU A 121 -20.27 14.98 6.54
C GLU A 121 -20.38 15.48 7.98
N HIS A 122 -19.34 16.19 8.40
CA HIS A 122 -19.33 16.86 9.68
C HIS A 122 -20.49 17.86 9.65
N ASP A 123 -21.61 17.50 10.25
CA ASP A 123 -22.78 18.36 10.38
C ASP A 123 -22.42 19.52 11.32
N PRO A 124 -22.39 20.78 10.85
CA PRO A 124 -21.94 21.91 11.66
C PRO A 124 -23.02 22.45 12.62
N GLU A 125 -24.13 21.74 12.85
CA GLU A 125 -25.27 22.25 13.64
C GLU A 125 -25.28 21.93 15.15
N PHE A 126 -24.16 21.53 15.74
CA PHE A 126 -24.04 21.48 17.20
C PHE A 126 -22.80 22.22 17.70
N ASP A 127 -22.95 23.53 17.85
CA ASP A 127 -22.11 24.42 18.66
C ASP A 127 -23.03 25.34 19.50
#